data_AF-A0A9N9X4G6-F1
#
_entry.id   AF-A0A9N9X4G6-F1
#
_cell.length_a   1.000
_cell.length_b   1.000
_cell.length_c   1.000
_cell.angle_alpha   90.00
_cell.angle_beta   90.00
_cell.angle_gamma   90.00
#
_symmetry.space_group_name_H-M   'P 1'
#
loop_
_entity.id
_entity.type
_entity.pdbx_description
1 polymer ?
#
loop_
_entity_poly.entity_id
_entity_poly.type
_entity_poly.pdbx_seq_one_letter_code
_entity_poly.pdbx_strand_id
1 'polypeptide(L)'
;MTIIKKRITEDQLYVNQYLVERVTHYNYLGTIINEEWTNNQEIRARIEKARYSFNRMGAFFKSHNLFIDTKVRMLRSYVFSAIFYGIKSWTLNKDMCRKLEAFVMWLYRRILKIPYDSSDVLCETNPDMLTFKPSYKEKYLKKKVQEEE
;
A
#
# COMPACT_ATOMS: atom_id res chain seq x y z
N MET A 1 7.68 16.72 -20.66
CA MET A 1 6.38 16.01 -20.60
C MET A 1 5.31 17.06 -20.35
N THR A 2 4.42 17.32 -21.32
CA THR A 2 3.35 18.30 -21.16
C THR A 2 2.09 17.58 -20.72
N ILE A 3 1.64 17.85 -19.49
CA ILE A 3 0.42 17.29 -18.93
C ILE A 3 -0.70 18.30 -19.15
N ILE A 4 -1.66 17.98 -20.02
CA ILE A 4 -2.77 18.86 -20.37
C ILE A 4 -4.06 18.32 -19.76
N LYS A 5 -4.66 19.11 -18.85
CA LYS A 5 -5.93 18.76 -18.18
C LYS A 5 -7.17 19.03 -19.06
N LYS A 6 -7.03 19.83 -20.11
CA LYS A 6 -8.12 20.14 -21.04
C LYS A 6 -8.41 18.87 -21.85
N ARG A 7 -9.69 18.49 -21.96
CA ARG A 7 -10.12 17.46 -22.92
C ARG A 7 -9.82 18.01 -24.31
N ILE A 8 -8.65 17.67 -24.84
CA ILE A 8 -8.32 17.90 -26.24
C ILE A 8 -9.11 16.84 -27.00
N THR A 9 -10.24 17.26 -27.53
CA THR A 9 -10.96 16.53 -28.56
C THR A 9 -10.31 16.93 -29.88
N GLU A 10 -9.59 15.98 -30.49
CA GLU A 10 -9.13 15.99 -31.90
C GLU A 10 -7.83 16.72 -32.30
N ASP A 11 -7.16 17.47 -31.43
CA ASP A 11 -5.85 18.04 -31.84
C ASP A 11 -4.74 16.96 -31.81
N GLN A 12 -4.17 16.69 -32.98
CA GLN A 12 -2.99 15.85 -33.18
C GLN A 12 -1.76 16.56 -32.58
N LEU A 13 -1.15 15.94 -31.56
CA LEU A 13 0.02 16.50 -30.88
C LEU A 13 1.30 16.11 -31.62
N TYR A 14 2.01 17.10 -32.15
CA TYR A 14 3.30 16.90 -32.82
C TYR A 14 4.46 17.35 -31.94
N VAL A 15 5.46 16.49 -31.77
CA VAL A 15 6.74 16.81 -31.11
C VAL A 15 7.84 16.66 -32.14
N ASN A 16 8.55 17.73 -32.47
CA ASN A 16 9.61 17.73 -33.49
C ASN A 16 9.16 17.09 -34.82
N GLN A 17 7.95 17.43 -35.30
CA GLN A 17 7.33 16.88 -36.51
C GLN A 17 6.87 15.40 -36.42
N TYR A 18 7.00 14.75 -35.26
CA TYR A 18 6.46 13.40 -35.04
C TYR A 18 5.09 13.46 -34.35
N LEU A 19 4.11 12.74 -34.91
CA LEU A 19 2.81 12.55 -34.28
C LEU A 19 2.96 11.70 -33.01
N VAL A 20 2.52 12.23 -31.88
CA VAL A 20 2.52 11.51 -30.62
C VAL A 20 1.25 10.68 -30.52
N GLU A 21 1.41 9.37 -30.36
CA GLU A 21 0.31 8.45 -30.14
C GLU A 21 -0.38 8.75 -28.80
N ARG A 22 -1.72 8.81 -28.83
CA ARG A 22 -2.54 8.95 -27.63
C ARG A 22 -2.88 7.57 -27.08
N VAL A 23 -2.47 7.32 -25.84
CA VAL A 23 -2.79 6.09 -25.10
C VAL A 23 -3.67 6.41 -23.90
N THR A 24 -4.57 5.48 -23.54
CA THR A 24 -5.49 5.62 -22.39
C THR A 24 -4.79 5.43 -21.05
N HIS A 25 -3.71 4.65 -21.03
CA HIS A 25 -2.86 4.40 -19.86
C HIS A 25 -1.40 4.31 -20.30
N TYR A 26 -0.51 4.89 -19.50
CA TYR A 26 0.93 4.89 -19.75
C TYR A 26 1.70 4.59 -18.46
N ASN A 27 2.73 3.74 -18.56
CA ASN A 27 3.60 3.45 -17.43
C ASN A 27 4.83 4.37 -17.48
N TYR A 28 4.86 5.36 -16.60
CA TYR A 28 5.98 6.28 -16.45
C TYR A 28 6.73 5.98 -15.15
N LEU A 29 8.02 5.64 -15.26
CA LEU A 29 8.90 5.34 -14.11
C LEU A 29 8.28 4.34 -13.09
N GLY A 30 7.48 3.40 -13.58
CA GLY A 30 6.82 2.39 -12.76
C GLY A 30 5.50 2.86 -12.12
N THR A 31 5.03 4.07 -12.42
CA THR A 31 3.71 4.59 -12.08
C THR A 31 2.77 4.58 -13.27
N ILE A 32 1.54 4.11 -13.08
CA ILE A 32 0.50 4.08 -14.10
C ILE A 32 -0.21 5.43 -14.11
N ILE A 33 -0.16 6.10 -15.25
CA ILE A 33 -0.85 7.36 -15.52
C ILE A 33 -2.03 7.05 -16.44
N ASN A 34 -3.22 7.48 -16.03
CA ASN A 34 -4.46 7.23 -16.77
C ASN A 34 -5.04 8.52 -17.33
N GLU A 35 -5.81 8.41 -18.40
CA GLU A 35 -6.55 9.53 -19.00
C GLU A 35 -7.52 10.21 -18.01
N GLU A 36 -8.11 9.44 -17.09
CA GLU A 36 -9.03 9.94 -16.07
C GLU A 36 -8.35 10.60 -14.87
N TRP A 37 -7.00 10.61 -14.82
CA TRP A 37 -6.21 11.14 -13.70
C TRP A 37 -6.54 10.51 -12.34
N THR A 38 -7.11 9.29 -12.34
CA THR A 38 -7.44 8.56 -11.10
C THR A 38 -6.30 7.63 -10.69
N ASN A 39 -5.96 7.65 -9.39
CA ASN A 39 -4.91 6.79 -8.82
C ASN A 39 -5.38 5.36 -8.50
N ASN A 40 -6.62 5.01 -8.85
CA ASN A 40 -7.23 3.72 -8.48
C ASN A 40 -6.45 2.53 -9.05
N GLN A 41 -6.04 2.61 -10.31
CA GLN A 41 -5.31 1.53 -10.97
C GLN A 41 -3.89 1.39 -10.41
N GLU A 42 -3.21 2.51 -10.17
CA GLU A 42 -1.88 2.52 -9.56
C GLU A 42 -1.90 1.94 -8.13
N ILE A 43 -2.85 2.35 -7.29
CA ILE A 43 -2.99 1.83 -5.93
C ILE A 43 -3.23 0.32 -5.94
N ARG A 44 -4.09 -0.17 -6.85
CA ARG A 44 -4.35 -1.61 -7.00
C ARG A 44 -3.07 -2.36 -7.40
N ALA A 45 -2.35 -1.85 -8.41
CA ALA A 45 -1.10 -2.44 -8.85
C ALA A 45 -0.03 -2.48 -7.74
N ARG A 46 0.02 -1.44 -6.88
CA ARG A 46 0.93 -1.36 -5.74
C ARG A 46 0.56 -2.36 -4.63
N ILE A 47 -0.72 -2.51 -4.33
CA ILE A 47 -1.21 -3.55 -3.40
C ILE A 47 -0.84 -4.95 -3.91
N GLU A 48 -1.00 -5.21 -5.20
CA GLU A 48 -0.66 -6.50 -5.81
C GLU A 48 0.86 -6.75 -5.77
N LYS A 49 1.70 -5.76 -6.10
CA LYS A 49 3.16 -5.84 -5.96
C LYS A 49 3.58 -6.12 -4.50
N ALA A 50 2.97 -5.42 -3.55
CA ALA A 50 3.25 -5.60 -2.13
C ALA A 50 2.81 -6.98 -1.63
N ARG A 51 1.64 -7.45 -2.06
CA ARG A 51 1.14 -8.81 -1.76
C ARG A 51 2.07 -9.87 -2.31
N TYR A 52 2.55 -9.69 -3.54
CA TYR A 52 3.53 -10.59 -4.14
C TYR A 52 4.83 -10.63 -3.33
N SER A 53 5.39 -9.47 -2.97
CA SER A 53 6.59 -9.39 -2.13
C SER A 53 6.40 -10.05 -0.77
N PHE A 54 5.26 -9.82 -0.12
CA PHE A 54 4.93 -10.43 1.17
C PHE A 54 4.85 -11.96 1.07
N ASN A 55 4.16 -12.47 0.03
CA ASN A 55 4.03 -13.91 -0.19
C ASN A 55 5.38 -14.57 -0.50
N ARG A 56 6.24 -13.90 -1.28
CA ARG A 56 7.61 -14.36 -1.54
C ARG A 56 8.43 -14.47 -0.26
N MET A 57 8.22 -13.58 0.70
CA MET A 57 8.82 -13.63 2.05
C MET A 57 8.00 -14.50 3.03
N GLY A 58 7.06 -15.30 2.55
CA GLY A 58 6.13 -16.05 3.39
C GLY A 58 6.81 -17.00 4.36
N ALA A 59 7.90 -17.66 3.97
CA ALA A 59 8.68 -18.53 4.85
C ALA A 59 9.28 -17.77 6.04
N PHE A 60 9.82 -16.58 5.79
CA PHE A 60 10.38 -15.70 6.82
C PHE A 60 9.30 -15.27 7.83
N PHE A 61 8.14 -14.81 7.34
CA PHE A 61 7.06 -14.35 8.22
C PHE A 61 6.39 -15.50 9.01
N LYS A 62 6.35 -16.72 8.46
CA LYS A 62 5.78 -17.91 9.11
C LYS A 62 6.70 -18.52 10.18
N SER A 63 8.01 -18.29 10.11
CA SER A 63 8.99 -18.86 11.06
C SER A 63 8.67 -18.50 12.51
N HIS A 64 8.76 -19.45 13.44
CA HIS A 64 8.50 -19.18 14.87
C HIS A 64 9.72 -18.56 15.57
N ASN A 65 10.92 -18.84 15.08
CA ASN A 65 12.20 -18.48 15.69
C ASN A 65 12.53 -16.98 15.62
N LEU A 66 11.72 -16.18 14.93
CA LEU A 66 11.96 -14.75 14.76
C LEU A 66 11.03 -13.92 15.63
N PHE A 67 11.62 -12.98 16.37
CA PHE A 67 10.87 -11.99 17.14
C PHE A 67 9.89 -11.20 16.26
N ILE A 68 8.73 -10.89 16.82
CA ILE A 68 7.68 -10.11 16.15
C ILE A 68 8.23 -8.74 15.73
N ASP A 69 9.06 -8.09 16.55
CA ASP A 69 9.66 -6.79 16.22
C ASP A 69 10.49 -6.83 14.93
N THR A 70 11.30 -7.88 14.75
CA THR A 70 12.10 -8.10 13.53
C THR A 70 11.21 -8.29 12.31
N LYS A 71 10.12 -9.05 12.44
CA LYS A 71 9.15 -9.25 11.35
C LYS A 71 8.45 -7.95 10.97
N VAL A 72 8.02 -7.15 11.95
CA VAL A 72 7.38 -5.85 11.72
C VAL A 72 8.36 -4.88 11.05
N ARG A 73 9.62 -4.86 11.48
CA ARG A 73 10.68 -4.04 10.86
C ARG A 73 10.90 -4.42 9.39
N MET A 74 10.99 -5.72 9.11
CA MET A 74 11.11 -6.22 7.74
C MET A 74 9.89 -5.86 6.88
N LEU A 75 8.68 -6.02 7.41
CA LEU A 75 7.44 -5.61 6.73
C LEU A 75 7.49 -4.12 6.34
N ARG A 76 7.86 -3.25 7.29
CA ARG A 76 7.96 -1.80 7.04
C ARG A 76 9.01 -1.47 5.99
N SER A 77 10.13 -2.20 5.95
CA SER A 77 11.19 -1.94 4.99
C SER A 77 10.86 -2.39 3.55
N TYR A 78 10.26 -3.58 3.38
CA TYR A 78 10.05 -4.18 2.05
C TYR A 78 8.63 -4.00 1.51
N VAL A 79 7.62 -4.23 2.35
CA VAL A 79 6.23 -4.26 1.90
C VAL A 79 5.62 -2.87 1.93
N PHE A 80 5.88 -2.09 2.99
CA PHE A 80 5.36 -0.73 3.07
C PHE A 80 6.05 0.21 2.08
N SER A 81 7.34 0.02 1.80
CA SER A 81 8.02 0.78 0.74
C SER A 81 7.37 0.53 -0.63
N ALA A 82 6.96 -0.71 -0.92
CA ALA A 82 6.28 -1.04 -2.18
C ALA A 82 4.89 -0.40 -2.31
N ILE A 83 4.11 -0.36 -1.22
CA ILE A 83 2.75 0.23 -1.21
C ILE A 83 2.80 1.76 -1.22
N PHE A 84 3.62 2.35 -0.34
CA PHE A 84 3.62 3.79 -0.10
C PHE A 84 4.52 4.58 -1.05
N TYR A 85 5.18 3.90 -1.99
CA TYR A 85 5.88 4.58 -3.06
C TYR A 85 4.91 5.47 -3.85
N GLY A 86 5.15 6.77 -3.83
CA GLY A 86 4.30 7.74 -4.53
C GLY A 86 3.00 8.11 -3.80
N ILE A 87 2.81 7.72 -2.53
CA ILE A 87 1.59 8.08 -1.78
C ILE A 87 1.37 9.59 -1.70
N LYS A 88 2.46 10.37 -1.55
CA LYS A 88 2.40 11.84 -1.51
C LYS A 88 1.95 12.46 -2.84
N SER A 89 2.17 11.77 -3.96
CA SER A 89 1.74 12.23 -5.29
C SER A 89 0.32 11.78 -5.65
N TRP A 90 -0.30 10.91 -4.85
CA TRP A 90 -1.66 10.47 -5.10
C TRP A 90 -2.68 11.40 -4.47
N THR A 91 -3.68 11.77 -5.25
CA THR A 91 -4.97 12.26 -4.76
C THR A 91 -5.70 11.09 -4.08
N LEU A 92 -5.65 11.06 -2.75
CA LEU A 92 -6.27 10.02 -1.93
C LEU A 92 -7.74 10.31 -1.67
N ASN A 93 -8.62 9.42 -2.12
CA ASN A 93 -10.03 9.41 -1.74
C ASN A 93 -10.27 8.55 -0.50
N LYS A 94 -11.38 8.79 0.22
CA LYS A 94 -11.76 7.99 1.40
C LYS A 94 -11.81 6.48 1.10
N ASP A 95 -12.28 6.11 -0.09
CA ASP A 95 -12.36 4.70 -0.52
C ASP A 95 -10.99 4.08 -0.76
N MET A 96 -10.05 4.87 -1.28
CA MET A 96 -8.67 4.43 -1.49
C MET A 96 -7.97 4.25 -0.14
N CYS A 97 -8.18 5.16 0.81
CA CYS A 97 -7.66 5.03 2.17
C CYS A 97 -8.16 3.75 2.83
N ARG A 98 -9.48 3.48 2.77
CA ARG A 98 -10.07 2.24 3.30
C ARG A 98 -9.45 0.98 2.69
N LYS A 99 -9.18 0.97 1.37
CA LYS A 99 -8.52 -0.16 0.70
C LYS A 99 -7.08 -0.37 1.20
N LEU A 100 -6.33 0.70 1.38
CA LEU A 100 -4.96 0.66 1.90
C LEU A 100 -4.94 0.19 3.36
N GLU A 101 -5.83 0.73 4.20
CA GLU A 101 -6.00 0.31 5.59
C GLU A 101 -6.35 -1.17 5.70
N ALA A 102 -7.35 -1.64 4.95
CA ALA A 102 -7.73 -3.05 4.93
C ALA A 102 -6.56 -3.97 4.52
N PHE A 103 -5.72 -3.52 3.58
CA PHE A 103 -4.53 -4.28 3.19
C PHE A 103 -3.45 -4.29 4.28
N VAL A 104 -3.20 -3.16 4.93
CA VAL A 104 -2.27 -3.07 6.06
C VAL A 104 -2.75 -3.95 7.22
N MET A 105 -4.04 -3.93 7.53
CA MET A 105 -4.66 -4.84 8.53
C MET A 105 -4.42 -6.30 8.19
N TRP A 106 -4.63 -6.67 6.92
CA TRP A 106 -4.40 -8.03 6.44
C TRP A 106 -2.94 -8.48 6.64
N LEU A 107 -1.96 -7.60 6.40
CA LEU A 107 -0.54 -7.88 6.63
C LEU A 107 -0.23 -8.11 8.11
N TYR A 108 -0.70 -7.21 9.00
CA TYR A 108 -0.45 -7.33 10.43
C TYR A 108 -1.10 -8.58 11.04
N ARG A 109 -2.36 -8.87 10.68
CA ARG A 109 -3.05 -10.08 11.15
C ARG A 109 -2.29 -11.35 10.79
N ARG A 110 -1.69 -11.42 9.59
CA ARG A 110 -0.87 -12.57 9.18
C ARG A 110 0.45 -12.69 9.93
N ILE A 111 1.13 -11.59 10.25
CA ILE A 111 2.38 -11.63 11.02
C ILE A 111 2.13 -11.97 12.49
N LEU A 112 1.07 -11.38 13.07
CA LEU A 112 0.71 -11.55 14.48
C LEU A 112 -0.15 -12.80 14.73
N LYS A 113 -0.59 -13.50 13.69
CA LYS A 113 -1.47 -14.68 13.75
C LYS A 113 -2.79 -14.42 14.49
N ILE A 114 -3.34 -13.24 14.30
CA ILE A 114 -4.59 -12.81 14.95
C ILE A 114 -5.78 -13.47 14.24
N PRO A 115 -6.72 -14.12 14.96
CA PRO A 115 -7.91 -14.70 14.36
C PRO A 115 -8.85 -13.61 13.82
N TYR A 116 -9.68 -13.96 12.82
CA TYR A 116 -10.57 -13.00 12.16
C TYR A 116 -11.62 -12.39 13.11
N ASP A 117 -12.00 -13.15 14.15
CA ASP A 117 -13.05 -12.79 15.12
C ASP A 117 -12.58 -11.81 16.21
N SER A 118 -11.27 -11.57 16.35
CA SER A 118 -10.81 -10.60 17.33
C SER A 118 -11.09 -9.17 16.85
N SER A 119 -11.95 -8.47 17.59
CA SER A 119 -12.20 -7.03 17.44
C SER A 119 -11.01 -6.16 17.88
N ASP A 120 -10.00 -6.76 18.52
CA ASP A 120 -8.83 -6.09 19.13
C ASP A 120 -7.91 -5.31 18.16
N VAL A 121 -8.11 -5.42 16.85
CA VAL A 121 -7.29 -4.71 15.83
C VAL A 121 -7.84 -3.31 15.52
N LEU A 122 -8.60 -2.68 16.43
CA LEU A 122 -9.06 -1.30 16.22
C LEU A 122 -7.85 -0.36 16.08
N CYS A 123 -7.63 0.01 14.83
CA CYS A 123 -6.71 1.03 14.42
C CYS A 123 -7.30 2.36 14.88
N GLU A 124 -6.70 2.99 15.88
CA GLU A 124 -6.79 4.45 15.94
C GLU A 124 -6.10 4.95 14.67
N THR A 125 -6.90 5.39 13.71
CA THR A 125 -6.43 6.00 12.47
C THR A 125 -5.64 7.23 12.85
N ASN A 126 -4.32 7.12 12.87
CA ASN A 126 -3.45 8.28 12.86
C ASN A 126 -3.73 9.01 11.52
N PRO A 127 -4.02 10.32 11.52
CA PRO A 127 -4.41 11.05 10.31
C PRO A 127 -3.31 11.02 9.22
N ASP A 128 -2.07 10.74 9.61
CA ASP A 128 -0.95 10.56 8.71
C ASP A 128 -0.68 9.07 8.42
N MET A 129 -1.09 8.60 7.24
CA MET A 129 -0.83 7.23 6.75
C MET A 129 0.67 6.88 6.68
N LEU A 130 1.55 7.89 6.55
CA LEU A 130 3.01 7.78 6.62
C LEU A 130 3.54 7.52 8.04
N THR A 131 2.76 7.87 9.06
CA THR A 131 3.07 7.69 10.48
C THR A 131 2.15 6.65 11.11
N PHE A 132 1.72 5.64 10.34
CA PHE A 132 1.00 4.49 10.87
C PHE A 132 1.85 3.86 12.00
N LYS A 133 1.55 4.27 13.23
CA LYS A 133 2.07 3.73 14.47
C LYS A 133 1.00 2.74 14.91
N PRO A 134 1.16 1.45 14.61
CA PRO A 134 0.25 0.47 15.18
C PRO A 134 0.33 0.56 16.71
N SER A 135 -0.74 1.03 17.35
CA SER A 135 -0.95 0.97 18.81
C SER A 135 -0.90 -0.48 19.35
N TYR A 136 -0.89 -1.47 18.44
CA TYR A 136 -0.93 -2.91 18.69
C TYR A 136 0.22 -3.49 19.52
N LYS A 137 1.42 -2.89 19.54
CA LYS A 137 2.57 -3.46 20.27
C LYS A 137 2.28 -3.56 21.77
N GLU A 138 1.61 -2.58 22.35
CA GLU A 138 1.36 -2.54 23.80
C GLU A 138 0.16 -3.40 24.22
N LYS A 139 -0.94 -3.37 23.45
CA LYS A 139 -2.16 -4.14 23.78
C LYS A 139 -1.97 -5.66 23.63
N TYR A 140 -1.30 -6.12 22.56
CA TYR A 140 -1.10 -7.56 22.34
C TYR A 140 0.00 -8.16 23.23
N LEU A 141 1.10 -7.44 23.51
CA LEU A 141 2.11 -7.95 24.45
C LEU A 141 1.58 -8.04 25.87
N LYS A 142 0.77 -7.06 26.33
CA LYS A 142 0.14 -7.13 27.65
C LYS A 142 -0.79 -8.34 27.78
N LYS A 143 -1.55 -8.66 26.71
CA LYS A 143 -2.48 -9.78 26.70
C LYS A 143 -1.79 -11.15 26.65
N LYS A 144 -0.68 -11.26 25.89
CA LYS A 144 0.08 -12.52 25.79
C LYS A 144 0.92 -12.85 27.03
N VAL A 145 1.39 -11.84 27.77
CA VAL A 145 2.06 -12.02 29.07
C VAL A 145 1.08 -12.46 30.15
N GLN A 146 -0.21 -12.07 30.05
CA GLN A 146 -1.27 -12.48 30.99
C GLN A 146 -1.86 -13.87 30.72
N GLU A 147 -1.61 -14.47 29.55
CA GLU A 147 -2.08 -15.83 29.18
C GLU A 147 -1.00 -16.91 29.42
N GLU A 148 0.23 -16.51 29.79
CA GLU A 148 1.36 -17.40 30.08
C GLU A 148 1.68 -17.49 31.61
N GLU A 149 0.88 -16.84 32.47
CA GLU A 149 0.81 -16.99 33.95
C GLU A 149 -0.43 -17.79 34.36
#